data_AF-A0A3C1I2L4-F1
#
_entry.id   AF-A0A3C1I2L4-F1
#
_cell.length_a   1.000
_cell.length_b   1.000
_cell.length_c   1.000
_cell.angle_alpha   90.00
_cell.angle_beta   90.00
_cell.angle_gamma   90.00
#
_symmetry.space_group_name_H-M   'P 1'
#
loop_
_entity.id
_entity.type
_entity.pdbx_description
1 polymer ?
#
loop_
_entity_poly.entity_id
_entity_poly.type
_entity_poly.pdbx_seq_one_letter_code
_entity_poly.pdbx_strand_id
1 'polypeptide(L)'
;MGHTPYGYRIEDGKAVVDEIAAEQVKELFSGYLAGLSLKGATKKAGIDCYHATASKMLQNKHYLGDEFYPPIIDEETFEKARVEKRKRAEKLGRIWEPKDEPVRDYPVKFKVKPLVQKYEDPYKQAEYAYSLIESEV
;
A
#
# COMPACT_ATOMS: atom_id res chain seq x y z
N MET A 1 -5.96 -1.19 -16.98
CA MET A 1 -6.00 -2.32 -16.03
C MET A 1 -7.18 -2.06 -15.13
N GLY A 2 -8.19 -2.93 -15.12
CA GLY A 2 -9.34 -2.75 -14.23
C GLY A 2 -8.88 -2.75 -12.77
N HIS A 3 -9.51 -1.92 -11.94
CA HIS A 3 -9.26 -1.88 -10.49
C HIS A 3 -9.98 -3.00 -9.73
N THR A 4 -10.66 -3.91 -10.45
CA THR A 4 -11.39 -5.04 -9.90
C THR A 4 -10.40 -6.10 -9.38
N PRO A 5 -10.54 -6.55 -8.12
CA PRO A 5 -9.75 -7.67 -7.61
C PRO A 5 -9.97 -8.94 -8.44
N TYR A 6 -8.92 -9.75 -8.58
CA TYR A 6 -8.97 -11.01 -9.32
C TYR A 6 -9.89 -12.02 -8.63
N GLY A 7 -10.72 -12.77 -9.36
CA GLY A 7 -11.78 -13.60 -8.76
C GLY A 7 -13.17 -12.94 -8.77
N TYR A 8 -13.24 -11.68 -9.21
CA TYR A 8 -14.50 -10.97 -9.39
C TYR A 8 -14.64 -10.42 -10.81
N ARG A 9 -15.88 -10.33 -11.25
CA ARG A 9 -16.31 -9.65 -12.47
C ARG A 9 -17.37 -8.60 -12.12
N ILE A 10 -17.41 -7.50 -12.86
CA ILE A 10 -18.46 -6.50 -12.69
C ILE A 10 -19.56 -6.78 -13.72
N GLU A 11 -20.76 -7.08 -13.24
CA GLU A 11 -21.96 -7.28 -14.06
C GLU A 11 -23.02 -6.30 -13.57
N ASP A 12 -23.53 -5.45 -14.48
CA ASP A 12 -24.56 -4.43 -14.19
C ASP A 12 -24.24 -3.54 -12.98
N GLY A 13 -22.97 -3.18 -12.81
CA GLY A 13 -22.50 -2.34 -11.71
C GLY A 13 -22.39 -3.04 -10.35
N LYS A 14 -22.56 -4.36 -10.29
CA LYS A 14 -22.37 -5.18 -9.09
C LYS A 14 -21.16 -6.10 -9.25
N ALA A 15 -20.42 -6.33 -8.17
CA ALA A 15 -19.38 -7.36 -8.19
C ALA A 15 -20.02 -8.74 -8.03
N VAL A 16 -19.72 -9.61 -8.99
CA VAL A 16 -20.11 -11.01 -9.02
C VAL A 16 -18.85 -11.86 -8.93
N VAL A 17 -18.93 -12.99 -8.24
CA VAL A 17 -17.83 -13.94 -8.15
C VAL A 17 -17.65 -14.62 -9.50
N ASP A 18 -16.44 -14.56 -10.04
CA ASP A 18 -16.05 -15.40 -11.17
C ASP A 18 -15.62 -16.76 -10.60
N GLU A 19 -16.44 -17.79 -10.76
CA GLU A 19 -16.22 -19.10 -10.13
C GLU A 19 -14.86 -19.70 -10.45
N ILE A 20 -14.38 -19.56 -11.69
CA ILE A 20 -13.10 -20.10 -12.13
C ILE A 20 -11.97 -19.35 -11.42
N ALA A 21 -11.97 -18.02 -11.54
CA ALA A 21 -10.91 -17.21 -10.94
C ALA A 21 -10.96 -17.25 -9.40
N ALA A 22 -12.13 -17.38 -8.79
CA ALA A 22 -12.30 -17.53 -7.35
C ALA A 22 -11.74 -18.86 -6.84
N GLU A 23 -11.92 -19.94 -7.58
CA GLU A 23 -11.32 -21.24 -7.23
C GLU A 23 -9.78 -21.17 -7.32
N GLN A 24 -9.24 -20.48 -8.32
CA GLN A 24 -7.80 -20.22 -8.40
C GLN A 24 -7.29 -19.40 -7.20
N VAL A 25 -8.08 -18.44 -6.69
CA VAL A 25 -7.74 -17.71 -5.46
C VAL A 25 -7.70 -18.68 -4.27
N LYS A 26 -8.68 -19.57 -4.09
CA LYS A 26 -8.66 -20.59 -3.03
C LYS A 26 -7.46 -21.53 -3.13
N GLU A 27 -7.11 -21.96 -4.35
CA GLU A 27 -5.93 -22.79 -4.60
C GLU A 27 -4.62 -22.04 -4.29
N LEU A 28 -4.57 -20.73 -4.56
CA LEU A 28 -3.42 -19.89 -4.20
C LEU A 28 -3.23 -19.85 -2.67
N PHE A 29 -4.30 -19.62 -1.91
CA PHE A 29 -4.26 -19.60 -0.45
C PHE A 29 -3.86 -20.97 0.12
N SER A 30 -4.51 -22.05 -0.32
CA SER A 30 -4.20 -23.41 0.15
C SER A 30 -2.78 -23.84 -0.22
N GLY A 31 -2.33 -23.54 -1.44
CA GLY A 31 -0.97 -23.81 -1.90
C GLY A 31 0.09 -23.07 -1.08
N TYR A 32 -0.16 -21.80 -0.75
CA TYR A 32 0.74 -21.00 0.07
C TYR A 32 0.84 -21.55 1.51
N LEU A 33 -0.30 -21.89 2.11
CA LEU A 33 -0.38 -22.50 3.44
C LEU A 33 0.25 -23.90 3.50
N ALA A 34 0.18 -24.66 2.41
CA ALA A 34 0.87 -25.95 2.26
C ALA A 34 2.40 -25.83 2.14
N GLY A 35 2.97 -24.62 2.26
CA GLY A 35 4.42 -24.42 2.26
C GLY A 35 5.01 -24.00 0.92
N LEU A 36 4.21 -23.85 -0.14
CA LEU A 36 4.74 -23.43 -1.44
C LEU A 36 5.23 -21.97 -1.39
N SER A 37 6.19 -21.66 -2.26
CA SER A 37 6.56 -20.27 -2.53
C SER A 37 5.41 -19.55 -3.25
N LEU A 38 5.39 -18.21 -3.23
CA LEU A 38 4.37 -17.43 -3.95
C LEU A 38 4.30 -17.80 -5.44
N LYS A 39 5.44 -18.04 -6.07
CA LYS A 39 5.53 -18.48 -7.47
C LYS A 39 5.05 -19.93 -7.65
N GLY A 40 5.33 -20.81 -6.68
CA GLY A 40 4.85 -22.19 -6.70
C GLY A 40 3.33 -22.28 -6.53
N ALA A 41 2.77 -21.50 -5.60
CA ALA A 41 1.34 -21.46 -5.33
C ALA A 41 0.54 -20.88 -6.52
N THR A 42 1.02 -19.79 -7.14
CA THR A 42 0.41 -19.23 -8.37
C THR A 42 0.48 -20.21 -9.54
N LYS A 43 1.62 -20.87 -9.76
CA LYS A 43 1.76 -21.90 -10.79
C LYS A 43 0.80 -23.07 -10.56
N LYS A 44 0.63 -23.51 -9.31
CA LYS A 44 -0.32 -24.57 -8.96
C LYS A 44 -1.76 -24.14 -9.23
N ALA A 45 -2.11 -22.92 -8.87
CA ALA A 45 -3.42 -22.32 -9.11
C ALA A 45 -3.69 -21.94 -10.58
N GLY A 46 -2.72 -22.14 -11.48
CA GLY A 46 -2.84 -21.71 -12.88
C GLY A 46 -2.92 -20.19 -13.08
N ILE A 47 -2.45 -19.40 -12.11
CA ILE A 47 -2.45 -17.94 -12.18
C ILE A 47 -1.10 -17.48 -12.74
N ASP A 48 -1.10 -16.88 -13.93
CA ASP A 48 0.10 -16.25 -14.46
C ASP A 48 0.23 -14.81 -13.94
N CYS A 49 0.98 -14.64 -12.85
CA CYS A 49 1.26 -13.31 -12.31
C CYS A 49 2.63 -13.22 -11.63
N TYR A 50 3.09 -11.98 -11.42
CA TYR A 50 4.31 -11.74 -10.66
C TYR A 50 4.13 -12.08 -9.18
N HIS A 51 5.22 -12.49 -8.53
CA HIS A 51 5.24 -12.82 -7.09
C HIS A 51 4.75 -11.65 -6.22
N ALA A 52 4.98 -10.40 -6.63
CA ALA A 52 4.48 -9.22 -5.92
C ALA A 52 2.95 -9.13 -6.00
N THR A 53 2.35 -9.48 -7.14
CA THR A 53 0.89 -9.53 -7.32
C THR A 53 0.27 -10.64 -6.47
N ALA A 54 0.85 -11.84 -6.48
CA ALA A 54 0.43 -12.94 -5.60
C ALA A 54 0.50 -12.55 -4.11
N SER A 55 1.57 -11.85 -3.73
CA SER A 55 1.76 -11.31 -2.38
C SER A 55 0.66 -10.32 -1.98
N LYS A 56 0.22 -9.46 -2.91
CA LYS A 56 -0.91 -8.53 -2.72
C LYS A 56 -2.24 -9.26 -2.64
N MET A 57 -2.46 -10.30 -3.44
CA MET A 57 -3.68 -11.12 -3.38
C MET A 57 -3.87 -11.74 -1.99
N LEU A 58 -2.81 -12.32 -1.40
CA LEU A 58 -2.87 -12.89 -0.04
C LEU A 58 -3.15 -11.86 1.07
N GLN A 59 -3.05 -10.57 0.78
CA GLN A 59 -3.32 -9.48 1.73
C GLN A 59 -4.61 -8.71 1.42
N ASN A 60 -5.30 -9.06 0.34
CA ASN A 60 -6.45 -8.31 -0.11
C ASN A 60 -7.68 -8.68 0.73
N LYS A 61 -8.14 -7.72 1.53
CA LYS A 61 -9.31 -7.89 2.42
C LYS A 61 -10.62 -8.08 1.66
N HIS A 62 -10.70 -7.65 0.40
CA HIS A 62 -11.91 -7.83 -0.41
C HIS A 62 -12.31 -9.32 -0.54
N TYR A 63 -11.36 -10.25 -0.42
CA TYR A 63 -11.66 -11.69 -0.43
C TYR A 63 -12.43 -12.20 0.79
N LEU A 64 -12.42 -11.47 1.91
CA LEU A 64 -13.26 -11.77 3.08
C LEU A 64 -14.72 -11.37 2.87
N GLY A 65 -15.00 -10.63 1.79
CA GLY A 65 -16.27 -9.98 1.55
C GLY A 65 -16.34 -8.59 2.18
N ASP A 66 -17.00 -7.67 1.48
CA ASP A 66 -17.39 -6.36 1.99
C ASP A 66 -18.79 -5.99 1.45
N GLU A 67 -19.20 -4.72 1.59
CA GLU A 67 -20.51 -4.26 1.13
C GLU A 67 -20.72 -4.43 -0.40
N PHE A 68 -19.63 -4.50 -1.17
CA PHE A 68 -19.65 -4.55 -2.63
C PHE A 68 -19.20 -5.89 -3.19
N TYR A 69 -18.16 -6.50 -2.63
CA TYR A 69 -17.56 -7.76 -3.06
C TYR A 69 -18.07 -8.93 -2.21
N PRO A 70 -18.62 -9.98 -2.82
CA PRO A 70 -18.96 -11.20 -2.09
C PRO A 70 -17.71 -11.90 -1.51
N PRO A 71 -17.84 -12.65 -0.40
CA PRO A 71 -16.71 -13.41 0.17
C PRO A 71 -16.27 -14.56 -0.73
N ILE A 72 -14.95 -14.74 -0.90
CA ILE A 72 -14.33 -15.88 -1.60
C ILE A 72 -13.56 -16.78 -0.62
N ILE A 73 -12.95 -16.19 0.41
CA ILE A 73 -12.09 -16.85 1.39
C ILE A 73 -12.66 -16.64 2.80
N ASP A 74 -12.58 -17.66 3.64
CA ASP A 74 -12.95 -17.57 5.06
C ASP A 74 -11.90 -16.79 5.88
N GLU A 75 -12.36 -16.15 6.95
CA GLU A 75 -11.51 -15.33 7.82
C GLU A 75 -10.35 -16.12 8.43
N GLU A 76 -10.59 -17.39 8.77
CA GLU A 76 -9.60 -18.26 9.39
C GLU A 76 -8.43 -18.56 8.42
N THR A 77 -8.73 -18.92 7.18
CA THR A 77 -7.74 -19.17 6.11
C THR A 77 -6.96 -17.90 5.77
N PHE A 78 -7.64 -16.75 5.73
CA PHE A 78 -6.99 -15.48 5.46
C PHE A 78 -5.99 -15.11 6.56
N GLU A 79 -6.38 -15.19 7.83
CA GLU A 79 -5.50 -14.84 8.94
C GLU A 79 -4.35 -15.85 9.07
N LYS A 80 -4.58 -17.15 8.83
CA LYS A 80 -3.50 -18.16 8.73
C LYS A 80 -2.46 -17.77 7.68
N ALA A 81 -2.90 -17.34 6.49
CA ALA A 81 -1.99 -16.96 5.41
C ALA A 81 -1.19 -15.69 5.78
N ARG A 82 -1.84 -14.74 6.46
CA ARG A 82 -1.22 -13.51 6.95
C ARG A 82 -0.15 -13.78 8.01
N VAL A 83 -0.46 -14.62 9.00
CA VAL A 83 0.48 -15.03 10.06
C VAL A 83 1.67 -15.77 9.45
N GLU A 84 1.43 -16.74 8.56
CA GLU A 84 2.50 -17.49 7.91
C GLU A 84 3.41 -16.58 7.07
N LYS A 85 2.84 -15.60 6.37
CA LYS A 85 3.62 -14.59 5.63
C LYS A 85 4.50 -13.75 6.55
N ARG A 86 3.97 -13.30 7.69
CA ARG A 86 4.74 -12.57 8.70
C ARG A 86 5.89 -13.43 9.24
N LYS A 87 5.58 -14.66 9.66
CA LYS A 87 6.58 -15.63 10.15
C LYS A 87 7.70 -15.88 9.14
N ARG A 88 7.38 -16.03 7.86
CA ARG A 88 8.39 -16.17 6.79
C ARG A 88 9.24 -14.91 6.62
N ALA A 89 8.63 -13.72 6.71
CA ALA A 89 9.36 -12.46 6.63
C ALA A 89 10.33 -12.29 7.82
N GLU A 90 9.90 -12.64 9.04
CA GLU A 90 10.73 -12.65 10.25
C GLU A 90 11.92 -13.59 10.09
N LYS A 91 11.67 -14.84 9.66
CA LYS A 91 12.73 -15.83 9.41
C LYS A 91 13.75 -15.38 8.37
N LEU A 92 13.34 -14.56 7.41
CA LEU A 92 14.21 -14.02 6.36
C LEU A 92 14.87 -12.68 6.73
N GLY A 93 14.64 -12.15 7.94
CA GLY A 93 15.16 -10.85 8.34
C GLY A 93 14.60 -9.68 7.51
N ARG A 94 13.40 -9.84 6.94
CA ARG A 94 12.75 -8.84 6.08
C ARG A 94 11.78 -7.94 6.83
N ILE A 95 11.63 -8.12 8.13
CA ILE A 95 10.96 -7.15 8.99
C ILE A 95 12.00 -6.12 9.38
N TRP A 96 11.85 -4.93 8.81
CA TRP A 96 12.71 -3.80 9.11
C TRP A 96 11.97 -2.87 10.06
N GLU A 97 12.61 -2.58 11.19
CA GLU A 97 12.13 -1.53 12.09
C GLU A 97 12.25 -0.18 11.36
N PRO A 98 11.23 0.70 11.43
CA PRO A 98 11.35 2.04 10.93
C PRO A 98 12.62 2.67 11.53
N LYS A 99 13.57 3.07 10.69
CA LYS A 99 14.68 3.90 11.17
C LYS A 99 14.11 5.17 11.76
N ASP A 100 14.63 5.56 12.91
CA ASP A 100 14.43 6.91 13.42
C ASP A 100 14.76 7.90 12.31
N GLU A 101 13.83 8.82 12.04
CA GLU A 101 14.13 9.92 11.15
C GLU A 101 15.31 10.68 11.77
N PRO A 102 16.40 10.91 11.01
CA PRO A 102 17.52 11.66 11.55
C PRO A 102 17.00 13.02 12.01
N VAL A 103 17.26 13.37 13.26
CA VAL A 103 16.92 14.68 13.80
C VAL A 103 17.63 15.72 12.93
N ARG A 104 16.84 16.44 12.13
CA ARG A 104 17.37 17.49 11.27
C ARG A 104 17.46 18.77 12.10
N ASP A 105 18.67 19.11 12.53
CA ASP A 105 18.94 20.39 13.17
C ASP A 105 19.23 21.43 12.08
N TYR A 106 18.17 22.05 11.55
CA TYR A 106 18.30 23.23 10.69
C TYR A 106 17.92 24.48 11.49
N PRO A 107 18.63 25.60 11.30
CA PRO A 107 18.31 26.85 11.97
C PRO A 107 16.92 27.33 11.53
N VAL A 108 15.94 27.23 12.43
CA VAL A 108 14.56 27.73 12.23
C VAL A 108 14.37 29.15 12.75
N LYS A 109 15.38 29.70 13.44
CA LYS A 109 15.35 31.06 13.97
C LYS A 109 15.91 32.02 12.93
N PHE A 110 15.10 33.03 12.59
CA PHE A 110 15.47 34.11 11.69
C PHE A 110 14.97 35.43 12.27
N LYS A 111 15.62 36.53 11.89
CA LYS A 111 15.19 37.89 12.21
C LYS A 111 14.63 38.51 10.95
N VAL A 112 13.62 39.36 11.10
CA VAL A 112 13.05 40.09 9.96
C VAL A 112 13.01 41.57 10.32
N LYS A 113 13.45 42.41 9.39
CA LYS A 113 13.26 43.86 9.49
C LYS A 113 11.77 44.22 9.41
N PRO A 114 11.31 45.31 10.03
CA PRO A 114 9.92 45.73 9.98
C PRO A 114 9.40 45.81 8.54
N LEU A 115 8.28 45.13 8.27
CA LEU A 115 7.68 45.09 6.94
C LEU A 115 6.99 46.43 6.65
N VAL A 116 7.39 47.05 5.54
CA VAL A 116 6.75 48.26 5.01
C VAL A 116 6.15 47.93 3.65
N GLN A 117 4.96 48.42 3.35
CA GLN A 117 4.36 48.26 2.03
C GLN A 117 5.09 49.17 1.04
N LYS A 118 5.85 48.57 0.12
CA LYS A 118 6.69 49.27 -0.87
C LYS A 118 6.13 49.18 -2.29
N TYR A 119 5.40 48.10 -2.58
CA TYR A 119 4.81 47.85 -3.90
C TYR A 119 3.34 47.47 -3.77
N GLU A 120 2.53 47.89 -4.75
CA GLU A 120 1.12 47.48 -4.86
C GLU A 120 0.97 46.09 -5.50
N ASP A 121 1.95 45.68 -6.32
CA ASP A 121 2.00 44.36 -6.93
C ASP A 121 2.28 43.29 -5.83
N PRO A 122 1.35 42.34 -5.61
CA PRO A 122 1.48 41.32 -4.57
C PRO A 122 2.73 40.45 -4.72
N TYR A 123 3.15 40.14 -5.94
CA TYR A 123 4.33 39.29 -6.18
C TYR A 123 5.61 40.03 -5.80
N LYS A 124 5.72 41.32 -6.16
CA LYS A 124 6.87 42.17 -5.81
C LYS A 124 6.91 42.51 -4.32
N GLN A 125 5.75 42.68 -3.70
CA GLN A 125 5.67 42.91 -2.25
C GLN A 125 6.10 41.66 -1.47
N ALA A 126 5.74 40.46 -1.95
CA ALA A 126 6.20 39.20 -1.36
C ALA A 126 7.71 39.02 -1.51
N GLU A 127 8.27 39.25 -2.70
CA GLU A 127 9.73 39.20 -2.94
C GLU A 127 10.48 40.15 -2.00
N TYR A 128 9.97 41.38 -1.85
CA TYR A 128 10.53 42.35 -0.90
C TYR A 128 10.47 41.83 0.55
N ALA A 129 9.35 41.27 0.99
CA ALA A 129 9.21 40.72 2.34
C ALA A 129 10.21 39.58 2.62
N TYR A 130 10.42 38.67 1.67
CA TYR A 130 11.40 37.59 1.80
C TYR A 130 12.84 38.11 1.84
N SER A 131 13.14 39.21 1.13
CA SER A 131 14.47 39.83 1.17
C SER A 131 14.85 40.44 2.53
N LEU A 132 13.88 40.64 3.43
CA LEU A 132 14.09 41.18 4.77
C LEU A 132 14.45 40.11 5.81
N ILE A 133 14.40 38.83 5.44
CA ILE A 133 14.74 37.70 6.32
C ILE A 133 16.27 37.61 6.43
N GLU A 134 16.78 37.71 7.66
CA GLU A 134 18.18 37.54 8.01
C GLU A 134 18.33 36.26 8.85
N SER A 135 19.31 35.41 8.51
CA SER A 135 19.63 34.23 9.31
C SER A 135 20.26 34.65 10.64
N GLU A 136 19.82 34.06 11.76
CA GLU A 136 20.52 34.22 13.04
C GLU A 136 21.86 33.43 12.98
N VAL A 137 22.99 34.12 13.17
CA VAL A 137 24.32 33.50 13.35
C VAL A 137 24.50 33.11 14.81
#